data_AF-A0A2B7WHE6-F1
#
_entry.id   AF-A0A2B7WHE6-F1
#
_cell.length_a   1.000
_cell.length_b   1.000
_cell.length_c   1.000
_cell.angle_alpha   90.00
_cell.angle_beta   90.00
_cell.angle_gamma   90.00
#
_symmetry.space_group_name_H-M   'P 1'
#
loop_
_entity.id
_entity.type
_entity.pdbx_description
1 polymer ?
#
loop_
_entity_poly.entity_id
_entity_poly.type
_entity_poly.pdbx_seq_one_letter_code
_entity_poly.pdbx_strand_id
1 'polypeptide(L)'
;MSGANSTDETGATRIIVSGEEVPILFDIIVAEKFTGAEYLEARCRAPAGTDVPSPVSNYIGTCKAFLVRRDRTGPDFYDKMDEISRDTGMLALDVFEPWGEFKEELKTDPLKSGTQVWGEELGTMDFLYIEYLLVDKAYRCHGLGQKLVEYIQCEARKKSQEFTTIVWPSTLLSNLKGDLKGKSESDCKDVFQLNRKYSIRYFRRLGFRRIGVTRWFGFSSDRNHPSRQLAAEEDYDPPPN
;
A
#
# COMPACT_ATOMS: atom_id res chain seq x y z
N MET A 1 -17.11 6.30 18.54
CA MET A 1 -16.56 7.55 19.11
C MET A 1 -15.39 7.97 18.26
N SER A 2 -15.60 9.02 17.47
CA SER A 2 -14.69 9.56 16.46
C SER A 2 -13.78 10.59 17.12
N GLY A 3 -12.48 10.33 17.18
CA GLY A 3 -11.48 11.32 17.58
C GLY A 3 -11.07 12.13 16.36
N ALA A 4 -11.54 13.38 16.28
CA ALA A 4 -11.17 14.31 15.23
C ALA A 4 -9.70 14.72 15.40
N ASN A 5 -8.84 14.34 14.45
CA ASN A 5 -7.49 14.89 14.35
C ASN A 5 -7.58 16.29 13.74
N SER A 6 -7.26 17.33 14.52
CA SER A 6 -7.11 18.70 14.01
C SER A 6 -5.71 18.91 13.44
N THR A 7 -5.62 19.23 12.16
CA THR A 7 -4.40 19.75 11.52
C THR A 7 -4.25 21.22 11.88
N ASP A 8 -3.16 21.56 12.58
CA ASP A 8 -2.77 22.93 12.93
C ASP A 8 -1.98 23.59 11.78
N GLU A 9 -1.91 24.92 11.75
CA GLU A 9 -1.41 25.78 10.65
C GLU A 9 0.09 25.58 10.28
N THR A 10 0.78 24.67 10.96
CA THR A 10 2.18 24.27 10.68
C THR A 10 2.29 23.04 9.77
N GLY A 11 1.17 22.40 9.39
CA GLY A 11 1.18 21.15 8.62
C GLY A 11 1.63 19.91 9.42
N ALA A 12 1.89 20.08 10.72
CA ALA A 12 2.26 19.00 11.62
C ALA A 12 1.01 18.22 12.05
N THR A 13 1.06 16.90 11.91
CA THR A 13 0.02 16.01 12.42
C THR A 13 0.31 15.68 13.87
N ARG A 14 -0.65 15.79 14.79
CA ARG A 14 -0.46 15.32 16.17
C ARG A 14 -1.00 13.90 16.37
N ILE A 15 -0.32 13.12 17.20
CA ILE A 15 -0.76 11.80 17.69
C ILE A 15 -0.56 11.71 19.19
N ILE A 16 -1.33 10.85 19.86
CA ILE A 16 -1.14 10.59 21.29
C ILE A 16 -0.29 9.33 21.44
N VAL A 17 0.87 9.42 22.09
CA VAL A 17 1.74 8.28 22.41
C VAL A 17 1.97 8.29 23.93
N SER A 18 1.65 7.19 24.61
CA SER A 18 1.80 7.07 26.08
C SER A 18 1.12 8.18 26.90
N GLY A 19 0.05 8.78 26.37
CA GLY A 19 -0.66 9.88 27.02
C GLY A 19 -0.13 11.28 26.70
N GLU A 20 0.95 11.37 25.93
CA GLU A 20 1.53 12.65 25.49
C GLU A 20 1.17 12.95 24.04
N GLU A 21 0.90 14.21 23.74
CA GLU A 21 0.64 14.68 22.38
C GLU A 21 1.97 14.96 21.67
N VAL A 22 2.28 14.15 20.66
CA VAL A 22 3.52 14.23 19.89
C VAL A 22 3.22 14.78 18.49
N PRO A 23 3.82 15.90 18.08
CA PRO A 23 3.70 16.39 16.71
C PRO A 23 4.58 15.54 15.77
N ILE A 24 4.05 15.20 14.60
CA ILE A 24 4.65 14.32 13.62
C ILE A 24 4.87 15.11 12.35
N LEU A 25 6.14 15.12 11.93
CA LEU A 25 6.58 15.76 10.71
C LEU A 25 6.61 14.71 9.60
N PHE A 26 6.11 15.10 8.42
CA PHE A 26 6.13 14.28 7.22
C PHE A 26 7.08 14.90 6.20
N ASP A 27 7.83 14.05 5.51
CA ASP A 27 8.65 14.41 4.37
C ASP A 27 8.37 13.45 3.22
N ILE A 28 8.62 13.91 1.99
CA ILE A 28 8.57 13.06 0.82
C ILE A 28 9.85 13.19 0.01
N ILE A 29 10.34 12.04 -0.45
CA ILE A 29 11.37 11.94 -1.47
C ILE A 29 10.68 11.52 -2.77
N VAL A 30 10.99 12.25 -3.83
CA VAL A 30 10.57 11.92 -5.19
C VAL A 30 11.83 11.78 -6.03
N ALA A 31 11.93 10.69 -6.78
CA ALA A 31 13.03 10.46 -7.69
C ALA A 31 12.52 9.78 -8.97
N GLU A 32 12.98 10.23 -10.13
CA GLU A 32 12.82 9.44 -11.35
C GLU A 32 13.82 8.29 -11.30
N LYS A 33 13.34 7.05 -11.35
CA LYS A 33 14.20 5.87 -11.29
C LYS A 33 14.27 5.13 -12.62
N PHE A 34 13.14 5.07 -13.34
CA PHE A 34 13.04 4.35 -14.60
C PHE A 34 12.11 5.10 -15.55
N THR A 35 12.30 4.89 -16.86
CA THR A 35 11.41 5.45 -17.89
C THR A 35 9.98 4.96 -17.66
N GLY A 36 9.09 5.87 -17.27
CA GLY A 36 7.69 5.55 -17.01
C GLY A 36 7.38 5.09 -15.59
N ALA A 37 8.34 5.13 -14.65
CA ALA A 37 8.06 4.89 -13.23
C ALA A 37 8.82 5.86 -12.32
N GLU A 38 8.06 6.54 -11.47
CA GLU A 38 8.60 7.46 -10.46
C GLU A 38 8.61 6.80 -9.10
N TYR A 39 9.71 6.99 -8.38
CA TYR A 39 9.85 6.57 -7.00
C TYR A 39 9.30 7.65 -6.06
N LEU A 40 8.46 7.23 -5.12
CA LEU A 40 7.93 8.05 -4.05
C LEU A 40 8.25 7.37 -2.71
N GLU A 41 8.77 8.13 -1.75
CA GLU A 41 8.97 7.66 -0.40
C GLU A 41 8.51 8.71 0.60
N ALA A 42 7.39 8.44 1.26
CA ALA A 42 6.90 9.23 2.37
C ALA A 42 7.56 8.74 3.65
N ARG A 43 8.05 9.66 4.48
CA ARG A 43 8.61 9.35 5.79
C ARG A 43 7.97 10.23 6.84
N CYS A 44 7.94 9.74 8.07
CA CYS A 44 7.53 10.54 9.21
C CYS A 44 8.49 10.35 10.39
N ARG A 45 8.64 11.43 11.17
CA ARG A 45 9.50 11.48 12.36
C ARG A 45 8.84 12.25 13.49
N ALA A 46 9.15 11.84 14.71
CA ALA A 46 8.93 12.67 15.89
C ALA A 46 9.99 13.79 15.93
N PRO A 47 9.73 14.93 16.60
CA PRO A 47 10.68 16.02 16.73
C PRO A 47 11.82 15.59 17.66
N ALA A 48 13.00 16.19 17.50
CA ALA A 48 14.12 15.94 18.40
C ALA A 48 13.76 16.39 19.83
N GLY A 49 14.02 15.55 20.83
CA GLY A 49 13.79 15.85 22.25
C GLY A 49 12.54 15.22 22.88
N THR A 50 11.80 14.37 22.17
CA THR A 50 10.79 13.51 22.81
C THR A 50 11.47 12.37 23.56
N ASP A 51 11.11 12.12 24.81
CA ASP A 51 11.63 11.02 25.66
C ASP A 51 11.27 9.60 25.15
N VAL A 52 10.59 9.51 24.01
CA VAL A 52 10.22 8.25 23.38
C VAL A 52 11.45 7.67 22.67
N PRO A 53 11.77 6.37 22.87
CA PRO A 53 12.91 5.72 22.23
C PRO A 53 12.91 5.97 20.71
N SER A 54 13.93 6.68 20.22
CA SER A 54 14.14 6.89 18.79
C SER A 54 14.63 5.58 18.16
N PRO A 55 14.07 5.13 17.03
CA PRO A 55 14.62 4.01 16.29
C PRO A 55 16.04 4.30 15.78
N VAL A 56 16.73 3.24 15.33
CA VAL A 56 18.06 3.29 14.71
C VAL A 56 18.07 4.21 13.47
N SER A 57 16.91 4.39 12.82
CA SER A 57 16.66 5.46 11.86
C SER A 57 15.92 6.62 12.53
N ASN A 58 16.23 7.87 12.18
CA ASN A 58 15.49 9.06 12.63
C ASN A 58 14.00 9.10 12.21
N TYR A 59 13.49 8.07 11.54
CA TYR A 59 12.12 7.96 11.05
C TYR A 59 11.37 6.87 11.82
N ILE A 60 10.16 7.21 12.26
CA ILE A 60 9.24 6.32 12.98
C ILE A 60 8.24 5.66 12.02
N GLY A 61 8.20 6.09 10.77
CA GLY A 61 7.43 5.43 9.73
C GLY A 61 7.88 5.81 8.32
N THR A 62 7.71 4.88 7.39
CA THR A 62 8.12 5.00 5.99
C THR A 62 7.11 4.28 5.10
N CYS A 63 6.74 4.88 3.99
CA CYS A 63 5.96 4.26 2.92
C CYS A 63 6.70 4.46 1.60
N LYS A 64 7.12 3.37 0.97
CA LYS A 64 7.75 3.38 -0.35
C LYS A 64 6.73 2.95 -1.39
N ALA A 65 6.64 3.70 -2.48
CA ALA A 65 5.80 3.38 -3.61
C ALA A 65 6.45 3.74 -4.95
N PHE A 66 5.90 3.19 -6.02
CA PHE A 66 6.24 3.49 -7.39
C PHE A 66 4.98 3.94 -8.14
N LEU A 67 5.00 5.14 -8.70
CA LEU A 67 3.96 5.61 -9.61
C LEU A 67 4.34 5.17 -11.03
N VAL A 68 3.61 4.21 -11.58
CA VAL A 68 3.80 3.69 -12.92
C VAL A 68 2.86 4.39 -13.90
N ARG A 69 3.45 4.95 -14.94
CA ARG A 69 2.79 5.72 -16.01
C ARG A 69 2.48 4.80 -17.18
N ARG A 70 1.21 4.46 -17.36
CA ARG A 70 0.78 3.46 -18.37
C ARG A 70 1.09 3.89 -19.79
N ASP A 71 0.97 5.19 -20.06
CA ASP A 71 1.29 5.82 -21.34
C ASP A 71 2.78 5.71 -21.70
N ARG A 72 3.65 5.39 -20.75
CA ARG A 72 5.12 5.34 -20.92
C ARG A 72 5.70 3.93 -20.83
N THR A 73 4.89 2.94 -20.44
CA THR A 73 5.31 1.54 -20.38
C THR A 73 5.42 0.87 -21.75
N GLY A 74 4.76 1.36 -22.81
CA GLY A 74 4.95 0.82 -24.17
C GLY A 74 4.64 -0.69 -24.29
N PRO A 75 5.13 -1.37 -25.35
CA PRO A 75 4.76 -2.76 -25.65
C PRO A 75 5.43 -3.80 -24.72
N ASP A 76 6.59 -3.48 -24.15
CA ASP A 76 7.37 -4.39 -23.29
C ASP A 76 6.97 -4.25 -21.81
N PHE A 77 5.67 -4.36 -21.51
CA PHE A 77 5.14 -4.04 -20.19
C PHE A 77 5.73 -4.90 -19.08
N TYR A 78 5.84 -6.22 -19.27
CA TYR A 78 6.40 -7.12 -18.26
C TYR A 78 7.86 -6.81 -17.94
N ASP A 79 8.69 -6.60 -18.95
CA ASP A 79 10.12 -6.33 -18.77
C ASP A 79 10.33 -5.04 -17.97
N LYS A 80 9.59 -3.97 -18.29
CA LYS A 80 9.64 -2.72 -17.53
C LYS A 80 9.16 -2.86 -16.10
N MET A 81 8.17 -3.71 -15.86
CA MET A 81 7.68 -3.97 -14.52
C MET A 81 8.69 -4.76 -13.69
N ASP A 82 9.40 -5.71 -14.29
CA ASP A 82 10.46 -6.46 -13.61
C ASP A 82 11.69 -5.57 -13.31
N GLU A 83 12.00 -4.60 -14.18
CA GLU A 83 13.07 -3.61 -13.97
C GLU A 83 12.84 -2.73 -12.73
N ILE A 84 11.57 -2.38 -12.43
CA ILE A 84 11.23 -1.52 -11.28
C ILE A 84 11.51 -2.26 -9.96
N SER A 85 10.97 -3.48 -9.83
CA SER A 85 11.16 -4.37 -8.70
C SER A 85 10.62 -5.77 -9.01
N ARG A 86 11.06 -6.76 -8.22
CA ARG A 86 10.52 -8.12 -8.27
C ARG A 86 9.00 -8.14 -8.05
N ASP A 87 8.51 -7.31 -7.13
CA ASP A 87 7.10 -7.31 -6.77
C ASP A 87 6.25 -6.68 -7.88
N THR A 88 6.74 -5.65 -8.58
CA THR A 88 6.07 -5.11 -9.76
C THR A 88 6.06 -6.11 -10.91
N GLY A 89 7.15 -6.87 -11.13
CA GLY A 89 7.16 -7.98 -12.08
C GLY A 89 6.11 -9.05 -11.75
N MET A 90 6.00 -9.44 -10.48
CA MET A 90 4.95 -10.37 -10.03
C MET A 90 3.53 -9.79 -10.17
N LEU A 91 3.34 -8.51 -9.89
CA LEU A 91 2.07 -7.81 -10.10
C LEU A 91 1.67 -7.86 -11.57
N ALA A 92 2.61 -7.55 -12.47
CA ALA A 92 2.41 -7.60 -13.91
C ALA A 92 1.92 -8.98 -14.35
N LEU A 93 2.63 -10.04 -13.94
CA LEU A 93 2.28 -11.42 -14.27
C LEU A 93 0.97 -11.89 -13.66
N ASP A 94 0.62 -11.46 -12.44
CA ASP A 94 -0.59 -11.91 -11.77
C ASP A 94 -1.85 -11.22 -12.34
N VAL A 95 -1.78 -9.93 -12.63
CA VAL A 95 -2.95 -9.06 -12.86
C VAL A 95 -3.16 -8.67 -14.33
N PHE A 96 -2.08 -8.57 -15.11
CA PHE A 96 -2.12 -8.01 -16.46
C PHE A 96 -1.74 -9.04 -17.51
N GLU A 97 -2.12 -8.78 -18.75
CA GLU A 97 -1.61 -9.45 -19.93
C GLU A 97 -0.21 -8.92 -20.28
N PRO A 98 0.55 -9.59 -21.18
CA PRO A 98 1.90 -9.15 -21.57
C PRO A 98 1.97 -7.72 -22.11
N TRP A 99 0.88 -7.24 -22.72
CA TRP A 99 0.75 -5.88 -23.26
C TRP A 99 0.26 -4.86 -22.20
N GLY A 100 0.07 -5.32 -20.97
CA GLY A 100 -0.42 -4.53 -19.85
C GLY A 100 -1.94 -4.42 -19.76
N GLU A 101 -2.71 -5.03 -20.65
CA GLU A 101 -4.18 -5.04 -20.53
C GLU A 101 -4.61 -5.79 -19.26
N PHE A 102 -5.75 -5.45 -18.69
CA PHE A 102 -6.26 -6.19 -17.52
C PHE A 102 -6.75 -7.56 -17.97
N LYS A 103 -6.28 -8.64 -17.33
CA LYS A 103 -6.57 -10.01 -17.74
C LYS A 103 -8.07 -10.28 -17.84
N GLU A 104 -8.49 -10.87 -18.96
CA GLU A 104 -9.87 -11.24 -19.21
C GLU A 104 -10.43 -12.17 -18.13
N GLU A 105 -9.63 -13.13 -17.66
CA GLU A 105 -10.05 -14.06 -16.62
C GLU A 105 -10.35 -13.38 -15.28
N LEU A 106 -9.72 -12.24 -14.98
CA LEU A 106 -10.02 -11.47 -13.77
C LEU A 106 -11.23 -10.55 -13.95
N LYS A 107 -11.66 -10.32 -15.20
CA LYS A 107 -12.87 -9.55 -15.54
C LYS A 107 -14.12 -10.43 -15.56
N THR A 108 -14.07 -11.53 -16.30
CA THR A 108 -15.29 -12.26 -16.71
C THR A 108 -15.46 -13.65 -16.14
N ASP A 109 -14.39 -14.33 -15.73
CA ASP A 109 -14.49 -15.70 -15.21
C ASP A 109 -15.07 -15.68 -13.79
N PRO A 110 -16.27 -16.24 -13.54
CA PRO A 110 -16.93 -16.21 -12.24
C PRO A 110 -16.11 -16.82 -11.10
N LEU A 111 -15.15 -17.70 -11.41
CA LEU A 111 -14.28 -18.33 -10.42
C LEU A 111 -13.04 -17.50 -10.10
N LYS A 112 -12.63 -16.58 -10.99
CA LYS A 112 -11.39 -15.81 -10.87
C LYS A 112 -11.61 -14.31 -10.68
N SER A 113 -12.79 -13.80 -11.01
CA SER A 113 -13.11 -12.38 -10.97
C SER A 113 -13.37 -11.81 -9.58
N GLY A 114 -13.39 -12.66 -8.54
CA GLY A 114 -13.61 -12.22 -7.15
C GLY A 114 -14.96 -11.52 -7.01
N THR A 115 -14.95 -10.28 -6.50
CA THR A 115 -16.18 -9.46 -6.35
C THR A 115 -16.59 -8.70 -7.62
N GLN A 116 -15.85 -8.81 -8.73
CA GLN A 116 -16.18 -8.15 -10.01
C GLN A 116 -16.28 -6.62 -9.95
N VAL A 117 -15.68 -5.99 -8.93
CA VAL A 117 -15.66 -4.52 -8.79
C VAL A 117 -14.55 -3.85 -9.59
N TRP A 118 -13.70 -4.62 -10.25
CA TRP A 118 -12.58 -4.16 -11.08
C TRP A 118 -12.80 -4.59 -12.53
N GLY A 119 -12.49 -3.71 -13.46
CA GLY A 119 -12.62 -3.89 -14.89
C GLY A 119 -11.44 -3.31 -15.67
N GLU A 120 -11.73 -2.92 -16.91
CA GLU A 120 -10.73 -2.47 -17.88
C GLU A 120 -9.98 -1.20 -17.46
N GLU A 121 -10.51 -0.46 -16.48
CA GLU A 121 -9.85 0.71 -15.92
C GLU A 121 -8.44 0.38 -15.37
N LEU A 122 -8.22 -0.83 -14.86
CA LEU A 122 -6.89 -1.23 -14.39
C LEU A 122 -5.84 -1.28 -15.51
N GLY A 123 -6.23 -1.66 -16.73
CA GLY A 123 -5.31 -1.76 -17.87
C GLY A 123 -4.97 -0.42 -18.50
N THR A 124 -5.80 0.60 -18.26
CA THR A 124 -5.70 1.91 -18.91
C THR A 124 -5.19 3.01 -17.98
N MET A 125 -5.53 2.96 -16.70
CA MET A 125 -5.12 3.96 -15.71
C MET A 125 -3.73 3.73 -15.16
N ASP A 126 -3.03 4.82 -14.85
CA ASP A 126 -1.82 4.77 -14.02
C ASP A 126 -2.07 4.02 -12.72
N PHE A 127 -1.00 3.49 -12.14
CA PHE A 127 -1.11 2.91 -10.80
C PHE A 127 0.05 3.29 -9.90
N LEU A 128 -0.28 3.46 -8.62
CA LEU A 128 0.66 3.67 -7.55
C LEU A 128 0.85 2.34 -6.82
N TYR A 129 1.96 1.66 -7.06
CA TYR A 129 2.27 0.43 -6.35
C TYR A 129 3.00 0.72 -5.03
N ILE A 130 2.39 0.36 -3.89
CA ILE A 130 3.02 0.47 -2.56
C ILE A 130 3.84 -0.80 -2.31
N GLU A 131 5.17 -0.65 -2.27
CA GLU A 131 6.10 -1.77 -2.07
C GLU A 131 6.20 -2.17 -0.59
N TYR A 132 6.44 -1.20 0.31
CA TYR A 132 6.41 -1.43 1.74
C TYR A 132 5.84 -0.23 2.53
N LEU A 133 5.20 -0.53 3.66
CA LEU A 133 4.66 0.43 4.61
C LEU A 133 5.07 0.02 6.00
N LEU A 134 5.79 0.90 6.68
CA LEU A 134 6.37 0.65 7.99
C LEU A 134 6.05 1.75 8.96
N VAL A 135 5.71 1.29 10.15
CA VAL A 135 5.53 2.12 11.33
C VAL A 135 6.21 1.38 12.47
N ASP A 136 7.08 2.09 13.17
CA ASP A 136 7.75 1.60 14.36
C ASP A 136 6.73 1.10 15.38
N LYS A 137 7.05 0.00 16.06
CA LYS A 137 6.12 -0.70 16.95
C LYS A 137 5.56 0.21 18.04
N ALA A 138 6.35 1.13 18.59
CA ALA A 138 5.92 2.06 19.62
C ALA A 138 4.87 3.07 19.11
N TYR A 139 4.83 3.30 17.80
CA TYR A 139 3.98 4.30 17.16
C TYR A 139 2.82 3.71 16.35
N ARG A 140 2.67 2.37 16.31
CA ARG A 140 1.54 1.68 15.66
C ARG A 140 0.22 1.99 16.37
N CYS A 141 -0.88 1.78 15.66
CA CYS A 141 -2.26 2.00 16.15
C CYS A 141 -2.66 3.47 16.39
N HIS A 142 -1.83 4.44 15.98
CA HIS A 142 -2.13 5.88 16.07
C HIS A 142 -2.50 6.51 14.71
N GLY A 143 -2.91 5.69 13.73
CA GLY A 143 -3.29 6.16 12.39
C GLY A 143 -2.14 6.62 11.49
N LEU A 144 -0.88 6.51 11.93
CA LEU A 144 0.28 6.93 11.13
C LEU A 144 0.39 6.21 9.77
N GLY A 145 0.13 4.90 9.75
CA GLY A 145 0.17 4.14 8.50
C GLY A 145 -0.84 4.66 7.48
N GLN A 146 -2.04 5.03 7.93
CA GLN A 146 -3.07 5.60 7.06
C GLN A 146 -2.59 6.94 6.51
N LYS A 147 -2.07 7.81 7.38
CA LYS A 147 -1.57 9.13 6.98
C LYS A 147 -0.41 9.03 6.00
N LEU A 148 0.50 8.07 6.16
CA LEU A 148 1.58 7.82 5.18
C LEU A 148 1.04 7.41 3.81
N VAL A 149 0.02 6.53 3.76
CA VAL A 149 -0.63 6.13 2.51
C VAL A 149 -1.36 7.31 1.87
N GLU A 150 -2.13 8.08 2.64
CA GLU A 150 -2.81 9.28 2.17
C GLU A 150 -1.83 10.34 1.65
N TYR A 151 -0.71 10.52 2.35
CA TYR A 151 0.34 11.46 1.96
C TYR A 151 0.98 11.06 0.63
N ILE A 152 1.34 9.78 0.45
CA ILE A 152 1.92 9.32 -0.82
C ILE A 152 0.92 9.36 -1.98
N GLN A 153 -0.36 9.11 -1.70
CA GLN A 153 -1.44 9.25 -2.69
C GLN A 153 -1.68 10.71 -3.07
N CYS A 154 -1.59 11.63 -2.11
CA CYS A 154 -1.67 13.07 -2.38
C CYS A 154 -0.55 13.51 -3.34
N GLU A 155 0.67 13.03 -3.12
CA GLU A 155 1.82 13.34 -3.96
C GLU A 155 1.71 12.68 -5.35
N ALA A 156 1.18 11.46 -5.43
CA ALA A 156 0.84 10.83 -6.71
C ALA A 156 -0.25 11.61 -7.48
N ARG A 157 -1.27 12.17 -6.78
CA ARG A 157 -2.34 12.99 -7.41
C ARG A 157 -1.82 14.25 -8.08
N LYS A 158 -0.69 14.81 -7.62
CA LYS A 158 -0.05 15.96 -8.28
C LYS A 158 0.54 15.60 -9.65
N LYS A 159 0.78 14.32 -9.91
CA LYS A 159 1.44 13.79 -11.11
C LYS A 159 0.45 13.06 -12.02
N SER A 160 -0.52 12.36 -11.45
CA SER A 160 -1.59 11.66 -12.17
C SER A 160 -2.95 11.96 -11.54
N GLN A 161 -3.89 12.45 -12.35
CA GLN A 161 -5.24 12.78 -11.88
C GLN A 161 -6.04 11.52 -11.53
N GLU A 162 -5.90 10.47 -12.35
CA GLU A 162 -6.61 9.21 -12.22
C GLU A 162 -5.61 8.06 -12.17
N PHE A 163 -5.59 7.37 -11.03
CA PHE A 163 -4.77 6.17 -10.85
C PHE A 163 -5.42 5.19 -9.86
N THR A 164 -4.98 3.94 -9.90
CA THR A 164 -5.29 2.95 -8.88
C THR A 164 -4.09 2.75 -7.96
N THR A 165 -4.28 2.80 -6.65
CA THR A 165 -3.22 2.39 -5.71
C THR A 165 -3.28 0.88 -5.55
N ILE A 166 -2.18 0.19 -5.79
CA ILE A 166 -2.09 -1.27 -5.70
C ILE A 166 -1.13 -1.65 -4.57
N VAL A 167 -1.47 -2.67 -3.80
CA VAL A 167 -0.63 -3.20 -2.72
C VAL A 167 -0.72 -4.71 -2.65
N TRP A 168 0.38 -5.34 -2.23
CA TRP A 168 0.34 -6.71 -1.73
C TRP A 168 0.33 -6.65 -0.20
N PRO A 169 -0.69 -7.14 0.51
CA PRO A 169 -0.79 -6.96 1.96
C PRO A 169 0.35 -7.57 2.81
N SER A 170 1.36 -8.23 2.25
CA SER A 170 2.61 -8.54 2.96
C SER A 170 3.51 -7.31 3.18
N THR A 171 3.19 -6.18 2.57
CA THR A 171 3.93 -4.90 2.63
C THR A 171 4.05 -4.30 4.05
N LEU A 172 3.21 -4.69 5.00
CA LEU A 172 3.29 -4.29 6.42
C LEU A 172 4.36 -5.05 7.23
N LEU A 173 5.05 -6.02 6.60
CA LEU A 173 5.83 -7.06 7.29
C LEU A 173 7.32 -6.75 7.51
N SER A 174 7.85 -5.57 7.18
CA SER A 174 9.31 -5.39 7.15
C SER A 174 10.02 -5.54 8.51
N ASN A 175 9.31 -5.55 9.64
CA ASN A 175 9.89 -5.83 10.96
C ASN A 175 9.84 -7.32 11.35
N LEU A 176 9.35 -8.22 10.47
CA LEU A 176 9.32 -9.66 10.72
C LEU A 176 10.70 -10.25 11.02
N LYS A 177 11.80 -9.67 10.52
CA LYS A 177 13.15 -10.19 10.80
C LYS A 177 13.45 -10.26 12.30
N GLY A 178 12.91 -9.34 13.10
CA GLY A 178 12.99 -9.40 14.57
C GLY A 178 12.07 -10.48 15.15
N ASP A 179 10.84 -10.56 14.66
CA ASP A 179 9.81 -11.48 15.15
C ASP A 179 10.09 -12.95 14.79
N LEU A 180 10.89 -13.22 13.75
CA LEU A 180 11.25 -14.56 13.27
C LEU A 180 12.57 -15.07 13.85
N LYS A 181 13.35 -14.24 14.54
CA LYS A 181 14.67 -14.62 15.06
C LYS A 181 14.53 -15.73 16.12
N GLY A 182 15.15 -16.89 15.85
CA GLY A 182 15.15 -18.04 16.76
C GLY A 182 13.86 -18.86 16.78
N LYS A 183 12.92 -18.60 15.86
CA LYS A 183 11.68 -19.35 15.73
C LYS A 183 11.85 -20.60 14.85
N SER A 184 11.05 -21.63 15.12
CA SER A 184 10.97 -22.80 14.25
C SER A 184 10.32 -22.46 12.91
N GLU A 185 10.43 -23.32 11.90
CA GLU A 185 9.79 -23.10 10.59
C GLU A 185 8.26 -23.04 10.71
N SER A 186 7.66 -23.86 11.60
CA SER A 186 6.22 -23.85 11.86
C SER A 186 5.79 -22.52 12.48
N ASP A 187 6.51 -22.05 13.49
CA ASP A 187 6.20 -20.77 14.15
C ASP A 187 6.37 -19.60 13.18
N CYS A 188 7.34 -19.67 12.27
CA CYS A 188 7.52 -18.68 11.21
C CYS A 188 6.31 -18.64 10.27
N LYS A 189 5.76 -19.80 9.88
CA LYS A 189 4.55 -19.89 9.06
C LYS A 189 3.35 -19.28 9.78
N ASP A 190 3.15 -19.59 11.05
CA ASP A 190 2.04 -19.05 11.84
C ASP A 190 2.14 -17.53 12.01
N VAL A 191 3.34 -17.01 12.30
CA VAL A 191 3.60 -15.57 12.37
C VAL A 191 3.29 -14.91 11.02
N PHE A 192 3.73 -15.49 9.91
CA PHE A 192 3.46 -14.96 8.58
C PHE A 192 1.95 -14.91 8.27
N GLN A 193 1.24 -16.01 8.52
CA GLN A 193 -0.21 -16.10 8.29
C GLN A 193 -1.00 -15.11 9.14
N LEU A 194 -0.64 -14.98 10.42
CA LEU A 194 -1.28 -14.04 11.33
C LEU A 194 -1.07 -12.59 10.88
N ASN A 195 0.18 -12.23 10.52
CA ASN A 195 0.45 -10.88 10.04
C ASN A 195 -0.21 -10.58 8.69
N ARG A 196 -0.29 -11.57 7.79
CA ARG A 196 -1.04 -11.44 6.53
C ARG A 196 -2.51 -11.12 6.79
N LYS A 197 -3.16 -11.84 7.73
CA LYS A 197 -4.55 -11.56 8.13
C LYS A 197 -4.73 -10.15 8.68
N TYR A 198 -3.83 -9.70 9.55
CA TYR A 198 -3.87 -8.33 10.08
C TYR A 198 -3.74 -7.28 8.98
N SER A 199 -2.83 -7.51 8.04
CA SER A 199 -2.55 -6.58 6.96
C SER A 199 -3.70 -6.50 5.95
N ILE A 200 -4.31 -7.63 5.60
CA ILE A 200 -5.53 -7.68 4.78
C ILE A 200 -6.64 -6.86 5.46
N ARG A 201 -6.91 -7.10 6.75
CA ARG A 201 -7.92 -6.36 7.51
C ARG A 201 -7.62 -4.86 7.54
N TYR A 202 -6.35 -4.49 7.69
CA TYR A 202 -5.92 -3.09 7.67
C TYR A 202 -6.20 -2.42 6.32
N PHE A 203 -5.74 -3.00 5.21
CA PHE A 203 -5.94 -2.40 3.89
C PHE A 203 -7.43 -2.38 3.48
N ARG A 204 -8.21 -3.40 3.83
CA ARG A 204 -9.66 -3.38 3.65
C ARG A 204 -10.34 -2.22 4.38
N ARG A 205 -9.93 -1.93 5.62
CA ARG A 205 -10.43 -0.76 6.37
C ARG A 205 -10.06 0.56 5.73
N LEU A 206 -8.92 0.64 5.04
CA LEU A 206 -8.53 1.81 4.26
C LEU A 206 -9.31 1.94 2.94
N GLY A 207 -10.18 0.98 2.61
CA GLY A 207 -10.97 0.99 1.38
C GLY A 207 -10.35 0.24 0.21
N PHE A 208 -9.24 -0.48 0.43
CA PHE A 208 -8.68 -1.34 -0.61
C PHE A 208 -9.53 -2.61 -0.76
N ARG A 209 -9.71 -3.07 -1.98
CA ARG A 209 -10.45 -4.30 -2.32
C ARG A 209 -9.60 -5.23 -3.16
N ARG A 210 -9.81 -6.53 -3.05
CA ARG A 210 -9.00 -7.52 -3.76
C ARG A 210 -9.24 -7.42 -5.27
N ILE A 211 -8.20 -7.59 -6.06
CA ILE A 211 -8.28 -7.67 -7.53
C ILE A 211 -8.46 -9.14 -7.92
N GLY A 212 -9.68 -9.50 -8.32
CA GLY A 212 -10.05 -10.88 -8.61
C GLY A 212 -9.74 -11.84 -7.46
N VAL A 213 -9.24 -13.03 -7.78
CA VAL A 213 -8.72 -14.02 -6.82
C VAL A 213 -7.26 -13.82 -6.44
N THR A 214 -6.63 -12.75 -6.94
CA THR A 214 -5.19 -12.55 -6.80
C THR A 214 -4.78 -12.17 -5.36
N ARG A 215 -3.46 -12.12 -5.12
CA ARG A 215 -2.90 -11.63 -3.85
C ARG A 215 -2.96 -10.10 -3.71
N TRP A 216 -3.30 -9.39 -4.78
CA TRP A 216 -3.21 -7.94 -4.90
C TRP A 216 -4.51 -7.25 -4.50
N PHE A 217 -4.37 -6.05 -3.95
CA PHE A 217 -5.47 -5.20 -3.53
C PHE A 217 -5.34 -3.85 -4.20
N GLY A 218 -6.44 -3.36 -4.75
CA GLY A 218 -6.54 -2.05 -5.39
C GLY A 218 -7.32 -1.05 -4.54
N PHE A 219 -7.04 0.23 -4.72
CA PHE A 219 -7.83 1.35 -4.23
C PHE A 219 -7.96 2.36 -5.36
N SER A 220 -9.19 2.60 -5.82
CA SER A 220 -9.43 3.57 -6.88
C SER A 220 -9.38 5.00 -6.33
N SER A 221 -8.71 5.88 -7.09
CA SER A 221 -8.69 7.31 -6.83
C SER A 221 -10.04 7.98 -7.13
N ASP A 222 -10.88 7.35 -7.97
CA ASP A 222 -12.27 7.71 -8.22
C ASP A 222 -13.14 7.33 -7.02
N ARG A 223 -13.92 8.30 -6.52
CA ARG A 223 -14.80 8.15 -5.37
C ARG A 223 -16.07 7.37 -5.70
N ASN A 224 -16.48 7.35 -6.97
CA ASN A 224 -17.70 6.69 -7.43
C ASN A 224 -17.45 5.25 -7.86
N HIS A 225 -16.19 4.82 -7.94
CA HIS A 225 -15.80 3.48 -8.34
C HIS A 225 -16.48 2.40 -7.46
N PRO A 226 -16.97 1.27 -8.03
CA PRO A 226 -17.70 0.25 -7.27
C PRO A 226 -16.95 -0.30 -6.06
N SER A 227 -15.62 -0.43 -6.15
CA SER A 227 -14.77 -0.87 -5.03
C SER A 227 -14.84 0.05 -3.80
N ARG A 228 -15.25 1.32 -3.96
CA ARG A 228 -15.44 2.29 -2.86
C ARG A 228 -16.71 2.06 -2.06
N GLN A 229 -17.70 1.40 -2.68
CA GLN A 229 -19.02 1.15 -2.10
C GLN A 229 -19.10 -0.23 -1.46
N LEU A 230 -18.27 -1.17 -1.90
CA LEU A 230 -18.19 -2.53 -1.36
C LEU A 230 -17.72 -2.50 0.11
N ALA A 231 -18.43 -3.14 1.03
CA ALA A 231 -18.00 -3.23 2.43
C ALA A 231 -16.73 -4.08 2.57
N ALA A 232 -15.96 -3.89 3.66
CA ALA A 232 -14.73 -4.65 3.89
C ALA A 232 -15.00 -6.15 4.08
N GLU A 233 -16.17 -6.48 4.65
CA GLU A 233 -16.64 -7.83 4.96
C GLU A 233 -17.20 -8.56 3.73
N GLU A 234 -17.62 -7.81 2.71
CA GLU A 234 -18.13 -8.32 1.44
C GLU A 234 -17.02 -8.53 0.40
N ASP A 235 -15.80 -8.07 0.69
CA ASP A 235 -14.64 -8.26 -0.17
C ASP A 235 -14.20 -9.72 -0.25
N TYR A 236 -13.88 -10.18 -1.46
CA TYR A 236 -13.60 -11.58 -1.73
C TYR A 236 -12.37 -12.05 -0.95
N ASP A 237 -12.47 -13.21 -0.29
CA ASP A 237 -11.35 -13.89 0.33
C ASP A 237 -11.21 -15.30 -0.28
N PRO A 238 -10.11 -15.59 -0.98
CA PRO A 238 -9.91 -16.93 -1.55
C PRO A 238 -9.81 -17.95 -0.42
N PRO A 239 -10.30 -19.18 -0.65
CA PRO A 239 -10.10 -20.27 0.29
C PRO A 239 -8.59 -20.47 0.54
N PRO A 240 -8.20 -20.93 1.74
CA PRO A 240 -6.81 -21.27 2.00
C PRO A 240 -6.36 -22.40 1.05
N ASN A 241 -5.24 -22.18 0.36
CA ASN A 241 -4.52 -23.21 -0.40
C ASN A 241 -3.83 -24.21 0.54
#